data_AF-A0A924Q851-F1
#
_entry.id   AF-A0A924Q851-F1
#
_cell.length_a   1.000
_cell.length_b   1.000
_cell.length_c   1.000
_cell.angle_alpha   90.00
_cell.angle_beta   90.00
_cell.angle_gamma   90.00
#
_symmetry.space_group_name_H-M   'P 1'
#
loop_
_entity.id
_entity.type
_entity.pdbx_description
1 polymer ?
#
loop_
_entity_poly.entity_id
_entity_poly.type
_entity_poly.pdbx_seq_one_letter_code
_entity_poly.pdbx_strand_id
1 'polypeptide(L)'
;MLLHYRTGLATLIQFITLSLLGIANGLDSVITTCGNNRNNCVSNLLVSTVFFLLTVGWFAGIWLVGYAAQDRRSRKLALILIAMELVVLLVATFNARHHTNLISFITSVTDALLAVWVILVAWRLRRAKGGRIVTSERARQRRNPPTAL
;
A
#
# COMPACT_ATOMS: atom_id res chain seq x y z
N MET A 1 18.43 19.21 5.31
CA MET A 1 17.89 18.36 4.22
C MET A 1 16.96 17.30 4.83
N LEU A 2 15.65 17.43 4.62
CA LEU A 2 14.64 16.51 5.14
C LEU A 2 14.69 15.19 4.36
N LEU A 3 15.29 14.15 4.94
CA LEU A 3 14.97 12.77 4.56
C LEU A 3 13.54 12.46 5.08
N HIS A 4 12.56 13.00 4.36
CA HIS A 4 11.14 12.83 4.62
C HIS A 4 10.76 11.38 4.30
N TYR A 5 10.20 10.67 5.27
CA TYR A 5 9.70 9.32 5.10
C TYR A 5 8.64 9.33 3.99
N ARG A 6 8.93 8.74 2.83
CA ARG A 6 8.04 8.73 1.66
C ARG A 6 7.05 7.55 1.70
N THR A 7 6.43 7.27 2.85
CA THR A 7 5.45 6.16 2.97
C THR A 7 4.24 6.41 2.10
N GLY A 8 3.70 7.64 2.09
CA GLY A 8 2.54 7.99 1.26
C GLY A 8 2.85 7.90 -0.24
N LEU A 9 4.05 8.30 -0.67
CA LEU A 9 4.46 8.21 -2.07
C LEU A 9 4.71 6.75 -2.50
N ALA A 10 5.26 5.90 -1.63
CA ALA A 10 5.42 4.47 -1.91
C ALA A 10 4.06 3.78 -2.11
N THR A 11 3.10 4.04 -1.21
CA THR A 11 1.72 3.52 -1.34
C THR A 11 0.97 4.08 -2.55
N LEU A 12 1.26 5.31 -2.97
CA LEU A 12 0.68 5.91 -4.18
C LEU A 12 1.19 5.20 -5.45
N ILE A 13 2.50 4.94 -5.51
CA ILE A 13 3.08 4.19 -6.63
C ILE A 13 2.46 2.80 -6.69
N GLN A 14 2.36 2.10 -5.55
CA GLN A 14 1.70 0.79 -5.48
C GLN A 14 0.25 0.85 -5.97
N PHE A 15 -0.52 1.84 -5.54
CA PHE A 15 -1.90 2.06 -6.01
C PHE A 15 -1.98 2.22 -7.52
N ILE A 16 -1.17 3.10 -8.11
CA ILE A 16 -1.19 3.37 -9.55
C ILE A 16 -0.77 2.12 -10.33
N THR A 17 0.34 1.49 -9.94
CA THR A 17 0.86 0.30 -10.63
C THR A 17 -0.16 -0.83 -10.58
N LEU A 18 -0.70 -1.17 -9.41
CA LEU A 18 -1.64 -2.28 -9.28
C LEU A 18 -2.99 -2.01 -9.93
N SER A 19 -3.44 -0.75 -9.96
CA SER A 19 -4.66 -0.37 -10.70
C SER A 19 -4.48 -0.61 -12.21
N LEU A 20 -3.33 -0.24 -12.77
CA LEU A 20 -3.03 -0.48 -14.19
C LEU A 20 -2.93 -1.97 -14.51
N LEU A 21 -2.23 -2.75 -13.69
CA LEU A 21 -2.16 -4.20 -13.87
C LEU A 21 -3.54 -4.86 -13.68
N GLY A 22 -4.36 -4.35 -12.77
CA GLY A 22 -5.74 -4.82 -12.56
C GLY A 22 -6.61 -4.66 -13.81
N ILE A 23 -6.51 -3.51 -14.49
CA ILE A 23 -7.21 -3.28 -15.77
C ILE A 23 -6.72 -4.28 -16.83
N ALA A 24 -5.41 -4.48 -16.95
CA ALA A 24 -4.84 -5.41 -17.92
C ALA A 24 -5.33 -6.86 -17.70
N ASN A 25 -5.37 -7.33 -16.45
CA ASN A 25 -5.91 -8.66 -16.12
C ASN A 25 -7.42 -8.76 -16.39
N GLY A 26 -8.18 -7.70 -16.07
CA GLY A 26 -9.62 -7.67 -16.34
C GLY A 26 -9.94 -7.77 -17.82
N LEU A 27 -9.18 -7.06 -18.67
CA LEU A 27 -9.32 -7.14 -20.13
C LEU A 27 -8.97 -8.54 -20.66
N ASP A 28 -7.87 -9.15 -20.19
CA ASP A 28 -7.48 -10.51 -20.58
C ASP A 28 -8.57 -11.54 -20.22
N SER A 29 -9.13 -11.44 -19.00
CA SER A 29 -10.21 -12.29 -18.53
C SER A 29 -11.49 -12.15 -19.35
N VAL A 30 -11.83 -10.93 -19.79
CA VAL A 30 -13.01 -10.68 -20.63
C VAL A 30 -12.79 -11.24 -22.03
N ILE A 31 -11.63 -11.01 -22.64
CA ILE A 31 -11.30 -11.49 -23.99
C ILE A 31 -11.33 -13.03 -24.03
N THR A 32 -10.68 -13.69 -23.08
CA THR A 32 -10.65 -15.16 -23.01
C THR A 32 -12.02 -15.77 -22.73
N THR A 33 -12.80 -15.19 -21.80
CA THR A 33 -14.13 -15.73 -21.47
C THR A 33 -15.13 -15.52 -22.60
N CYS A 34 -15.22 -14.30 -23.16
CA CYS A 34 -16.21 -13.97 -24.18
C CYS A 34 -15.84 -14.55 -25.56
N GLY A 35 -14.56 -14.89 -25.79
CA GLY A 35 -14.13 -15.66 -26.96
C GLY A 35 -14.59 -17.12 -26.94
N ASN A 36 -14.61 -17.76 -25.77
CA ASN A 36 -14.89 -19.21 -25.66
C ASN A 36 -16.33 -19.55 -25.21
N ASN A 37 -17.06 -18.67 -24.50
CA ASN A 37 -18.41 -18.96 -23.99
C ASN A 37 -19.33 -17.73 -23.97
N ARG A 38 -20.19 -17.58 -24.98
CA ARG A 38 -21.11 -16.42 -25.13
C ARG A 38 -22.11 -16.21 -23.99
N ASN A 39 -22.62 -17.28 -23.36
CA ASN A 39 -23.70 -17.16 -22.38
C ASN A 39 -23.25 -16.70 -20.98
N ASN A 40 -21.97 -16.83 -20.65
CA ASN A 40 -21.43 -16.48 -19.31
C ASN A 40 -20.60 -15.18 -19.31
N CYS A 41 -20.48 -14.51 -20.47
CA CYS A 41 -19.66 -13.31 -20.65
C CYS A 41 -20.08 -12.16 -19.72
N VAL A 42 -21.38 -11.86 -19.61
CA VAL A 42 -21.89 -10.77 -18.78
C VAL A 42 -21.68 -11.04 -17.28
N SER A 43 -21.87 -12.29 -16.84
CA SER A 43 -21.69 -12.68 -15.44
C SER A 43 -20.22 -12.55 -15.01
N ASN A 44 -19.28 -13.06 -15.81
CA ASN A 44 -17.84 -12.92 -15.53
C ASN A 44 -17.37 -11.46 -15.57
N LEU A 45 -17.92 -10.65 -16.49
CA LEU A 45 -17.57 -9.24 -16.59
C LEU A 45 -18.03 -8.46 -15.34
N LEU A 46 -19.22 -8.77 -14.82
CA LEU A 46 -19.74 -8.18 -13.59
C LEU A 46 -18.88 -8.59 -12.38
N VAL A 47 -18.55 -9.88 -12.25
CA VAL A 47 -17.69 -10.39 -11.17
C VAL A 47 -16.30 -9.72 -11.23
N SER A 48 -15.67 -9.67 -12.41
CA SER A 48 -14.36 -9.04 -12.59
C SER A 48 -14.40 -7.54 -12.25
N THR A 49 -15.48 -6.84 -12.58
CA THR A 49 -15.62 -5.40 -12.30
C THR A 49 -15.80 -5.16 -10.79
N VAL A 50 -16.60 -5.97 -10.11
CA VAL A 50 -16.77 -5.87 -8.65
C VAL A 50 -15.44 -6.13 -7.93
N PHE A 51 -14.69 -7.17 -8.33
CA PHE A 51 -13.35 -7.43 -7.77
C PHE A 51 -12.38 -6.28 -8.03
N PHE A 52 -12.43 -5.67 -9.22
CA PHE A 52 -11.60 -4.50 -9.54
C PHE A 52 -11.93 -3.31 -8.63
N LEU A 53 -13.22 -2.98 -8.45
CA LEU A 53 -13.63 -1.88 -7.56
C LEU A 53 -13.20 -2.11 -6.11
N LEU A 54 -13.35 -3.34 -5.60
CA LEU A 54 -12.88 -3.71 -4.27
C LEU A 54 -11.37 -3.56 -4.14
N THR A 55 -10.61 -3.97 -5.16
CA THR A 55 -9.15 -3.89 -5.19
C THR A 55 -8.68 -2.43 -5.20
N VAL A 56 -9.26 -1.60 -6.07
CA VAL A 56 -8.98 -0.16 -6.12
C VAL A 56 -9.33 0.51 -4.78
N GLY A 57 -10.50 0.18 -4.20
CA GLY A 57 -10.91 0.69 -2.89
C GLY A 57 -9.94 0.30 -1.77
N TRP A 58 -9.47 -0.95 -1.77
CA TRP A 58 -8.49 -1.45 -0.80
C TRP A 58 -7.16 -0.69 -0.89
N PHE A 59 -6.57 -0.59 -2.09
CA PHE A 59 -5.30 0.11 -2.27
C PHE A 59 -5.43 1.63 -2.07
N ALA A 60 -6.59 2.24 -2.37
CA ALA A 60 -6.86 3.62 -1.99
C ALA A 60 -6.89 3.79 -0.46
N GLY A 61 -7.47 2.82 0.27
CA GLY A 61 -7.45 2.79 1.74
C GLY A 61 -6.02 2.68 2.29
N ILE A 62 -5.19 1.78 1.74
CA ILE A 62 -3.78 1.66 2.08
C ILE A 62 -3.04 2.98 1.82
N TRP A 63 -3.30 3.64 0.69
CA TRP A 63 -2.70 4.93 0.37
C TRP A 63 -3.08 6.02 1.37
N LEU A 64 -4.36 6.11 1.77
CA LEU A 64 -4.82 7.04 2.80
C LEU A 64 -4.13 6.76 4.15
N VAL A 65 -3.99 5.49 4.54
CA VAL A 65 -3.28 5.12 5.77
C VAL A 65 -1.79 5.43 5.65
N GLY A 66 -1.17 5.20 4.49
CA GLY A 66 0.23 5.54 4.20
C GLY A 66 0.51 7.03 4.31
N TYR A 67 -0.40 7.86 3.79
CA TYR A 67 -0.37 9.31 3.92
C TYR A 67 -0.58 9.76 5.37
N ALA A 68 -1.60 9.25 6.06
CA ALA A 68 -1.87 9.58 7.46
C ALA A 68 -0.74 9.13 8.40
N ALA A 69 -0.11 7.98 8.12
CA ALA A 69 1.05 7.49 8.85
C ALA A 69 2.26 8.43 8.68
N GLN A 70 2.44 8.97 7.47
CA GLN A 70 3.48 9.94 7.16
C GLN A 70 3.27 11.25 7.91
N ASP A 71 2.09 11.86 7.76
CA ASP A 71 1.73 13.16 8.30
C ASP A 71 1.79 13.19 9.84
N ARG A 72 1.12 12.22 10.48
CA ARG A 72 1.09 12.12 11.95
C ARG A 72 2.35 11.50 12.55
N ARG A 73 3.28 11.00 11.73
CA ARG A 73 4.47 10.23 12.12
C ARG A 73 4.16 9.17 13.20
N SER A 74 3.00 8.52 13.07
CA SER A 74 2.44 7.65 14.12
C SER A 74 2.92 6.21 13.95
N ARG A 75 3.52 5.65 15.00
CA ARG A 75 3.96 4.24 15.01
C ARG A 75 2.79 3.27 14.93
N LYS A 76 1.64 3.63 15.48
CA LYS A 76 0.43 2.77 15.45
C LYS A 76 -0.08 2.64 14.02
N LEU A 77 -0.16 3.75 13.28
CA LEU A 77 -0.57 3.75 11.87
C LEU A 77 0.44 3.01 10.99
N ALA A 78 1.74 3.20 11.22
CA ALA A 78 2.77 2.45 10.50
C ALA A 78 2.68 0.93 10.75
N LEU A 79 2.29 0.50 11.95
CA LEU A 79 2.06 -0.92 12.27
C LEU A 79 0.84 -1.47 11.53
N ILE A 80 -0.26 -0.72 11.49
CA ILE A 80 -1.47 -1.10 10.74
C ILE A 80 -1.14 -1.20 9.24
N LEU A 81 -0.36 -0.25 8.70
CA LEU A 81 0.09 -0.30 7.31
C LEU A 81 0.89 -1.57 7.01
N ILE A 82 1.87 -1.91 7.85
CA ILE A 82 2.64 -3.15 7.71
C ILE A 82 1.72 -4.38 7.78
N ALA A 83 0.75 -4.39 8.68
CA ALA A 83 -0.19 -5.51 8.80
C ALA A 83 -1.05 -5.66 7.54
N MET A 84 -1.56 -4.56 6.97
CA MET A 84 -2.32 -4.59 5.72
C MET A 84 -1.46 -5.08 4.55
N GLU A 85 -0.22 -4.61 4.42
CA GLU A 85 0.69 -5.06 3.36
C GLU A 85 1.11 -6.53 3.53
N LEU A 86 1.19 -7.05 4.76
CA LEU A 86 1.44 -8.47 4.98
C LEU A 86 0.29 -9.33 4.48
N VAL A 87 -0.95 -8.86 4.60
CA VAL A 87 -2.12 -9.54 4.01
C VAL A 87 -2.02 -9.53 2.48
N VAL A 88 -1.66 -8.39 1.87
CA VAL A 88 -1.44 -8.29 0.42
C VAL A 88 -0.34 -9.27 -0.03
N LEU A 89 0.80 -9.31 0.68
CA LEU A 89 1.89 -10.23 0.41
C LEU A 89 1.45 -11.71 0.50
N LEU A 90 0.63 -12.05 1.49
CA LEU A 90 0.10 -13.40 1.65
C LEU A 90 -0.82 -13.76 0.48
N VAL A 91 -1.73 -12.86 0.09
CA VAL A 91 -2.61 -13.07 -1.06
C VAL A 91 -1.78 -13.22 -2.34
N ALA A 92 -0.82 -12.33 -2.58
CA ALA A 92 0.04 -12.36 -3.76
C ALA A 92 0.90 -13.64 -3.83
N THR A 93 1.36 -14.18 -2.71
CA THR A 93 2.11 -15.45 -2.69
C THR A 93 1.22 -16.66 -2.93
N PHE A 94 0.00 -16.65 -2.41
CA PHE A 94 -0.98 -17.71 -2.68
C PHE A 94 -1.40 -17.71 -4.15
N ASN A 95 -1.63 -16.53 -4.69
CA ASN A 95 -2.05 -16.31 -6.06
C ASN A 95 -0.96 -16.70 -7.08
N ALA A 96 0.31 -16.41 -6.77
CA ALA A 96 1.45 -16.82 -7.59
C ALA A 96 1.60 -18.35 -7.71
N ARG A 97 1.13 -19.11 -6.71
CA ARG A 97 1.22 -20.59 -6.71
C ARG A 97 0.11 -21.30 -7.49
N HIS A 98 -1.03 -20.64 -7.72
CA HIS A 98 -2.23 -21.29 -8.27
C HIS A 98 -2.57 -20.90 -9.72
N HIS A 99 -1.79 -20.02 -10.36
CA HIS A 99 -2.12 -19.51 -11.70
C HIS A 99 -1.35 -20.18 -12.84
N THR A 100 -2.06 -20.40 -13.94
CA THR A 100 -1.58 -20.96 -15.21
C THR A 100 -1.21 -19.91 -16.27
N ASN A 101 -1.56 -18.63 -16.05
CA ASN A 101 -1.40 -17.55 -17.05
C ASN A 101 -0.26 -16.59 -16.68
N LEU A 102 0.56 -16.23 -17.68
CA LEU A 102 1.77 -15.42 -17.53
C LEU A 102 1.48 -14.01 -16.96
N ILE A 103 0.40 -13.36 -17.39
CA ILE A 103 0.04 -11.99 -16.98
C ILE A 103 -0.34 -11.95 -15.49
N SER A 104 -1.15 -12.90 -15.04
CA SER A 104 -1.54 -13.00 -13.63
C SER A 104 -0.34 -13.34 -12.75
N PHE A 105 0.59 -14.17 -13.23
CA PHE A 105 1.85 -14.44 -12.53
C PHE A 105 2.70 -13.18 -12.36
N ILE A 106 2.95 -12.42 -13.44
CA ILE A 106 3.70 -11.15 -13.40
C ILE A 106 3.04 -10.17 -12.43
N THR A 107 1.71 -10.08 -12.46
CA THR A 107 0.94 -9.24 -11.55
C THR A 107 1.17 -9.64 -10.10
N SER A 108 1.10 -10.93 -9.80
CA SER A 108 1.32 -11.47 -8.46
C SER A 108 2.73 -11.19 -7.93
N VAL A 109 3.75 -11.34 -8.79
CA VAL A 109 5.15 -11.03 -8.43
C VAL A 109 5.33 -9.54 -8.19
N THR A 110 4.73 -8.70 -9.04
CA THR A 110 4.79 -7.23 -8.91
C THR A 110 4.13 -6.78 -7.61
N ASP A 111 2.97 -7.34 -7.28
CA ASP A 111 2.26 -7.06 -6.03
C ASP A 111 3.10 -7.44 -4.81
N ALA A 112 3.71 -8.63 -4.81
CA ALA A 112 4.60 -9.06 -3.73
C ALA A 112 5.82 -8.14 -3.56
N LEU A 113 6.45 -7.71 -4.65
CA LEU A 113 7.60 -6.80 -4.61
C LEU A 113 7.22 -5.42 -4.06
N LEU A 114 6.08 -4.87 -4.50
CA LEU A 114 5.57 -3.58 -4.04
C LEU A 114 5.18 -3.65 -2.56
N ALA A 115 4.48 -4.71 -2.13
CA ALA A 115 4.13 -4.92 -0.72
C ALA A 115 5.37 -5.01 0.17
N VAL A 116 6.39 -5.79 -0.23
CA VAL A 116 7.69 -5.84 0.50
C VAL A 116 8.33 -4.46 0.57
N TRP A 117 8.32 -3.71 -0.53
CA TRP A 117 8.87 -2.37 -0.56
C TRP A 117 8.16 -1.42 0.41
N VAL A 118 6.82 -1.40 0.42
CA VAL A 118 6.05 -0.58 1.36
C VAL A 118 6.27 -1.01 2.80
N ILE A 119 6.32 -2.32 3.08
CA ILE A 119 6.69 -2.85 4.41
C ILE A 119 8.05 -2.31 4.86
N LEU A 120 9.06 -2.32 3.98
CA LEU A 120 10.39 -1.82 4.30
C LEU A 120 10.39 -0.31 4.60
N VAL A 121 9.66 0.49 3.83
CA VAL A 121 9.56 1.94 4.04
C VAL A 121 8.78 2.24 5.33
N ALA A 122 7.67 1.55 5.59
CA ALA A 122 6.88 1.65 6.81
C ALA A 122 7.67 1.20 8.05
N TRP A 123 8.49 0.16 7.91
CA TRP A 123 9.40 -0.31 8.95
C TRP A 123 10.46 0.73 9.28
N ARG A 124 11.05 1.38 8.26
CA ARG A 124 11.98 2.50 8.45
C ARG A 124 11.32 3.67 9.20
N LEU A 125 10.08 4.01 8.86
CA LEU A 125 9.30 5.03 9.57
C LEU A 125 9.07 4.65 11.04
N ARG A 126 8.75 3.38 11.33
CA ARG A 126 8.58 2.88 12.70
C ARG A 126 9.89 2.93 13.50
N ARG A 127 11.00 2.49 12.89
CA ARG A 127 12.31 2.38 13.55
C ARG A 127 12.92 3.75 13.84
N ALA A 128 12.62 4.73 12.99
CA ALA A 128 12.86 6.13 13.28
C ALA A 128 11.98 6.56 14.45
N LYS A 129 12.47 6.35 15.67
CA LYS A 129 11.84 6.87 16.88
C LYS A 129 11.51 8.34 16.62
N GLY A 130 10.22 8.65 16.47
CA GLY A 130 9.74 10.03 16.44
C GLY A 130 10.27 10.70 17.70
N GLY A 131 11.41 11.38 17.57
CA GLY A 131 11.97 12.23 18.60
C GLY A 131 10.88 13.25 18.85
N ARG A 132 10.26 13.16 20.02
CA ARG A 132 9.30 14.15 20.49
C ARG A 132 10.11 15.44 20.59
N ILE A 133 9.92 16.36 19.65
CA ILE A 133 10.57 17.68 19.63
C ILE A 133 10.20 18.50 20.89
N VAL A 134 9.22 18.03 21.68
CA VAL A 134 8.72 18.66 22.91
C VAL A 134 9.71 18.61 24.08
N THR A 135 10.72 17.75 24.09
CA THR A 135 11.72 17.76 25.19
C THR A 135 12.78 18.85 25.02
N SER A 136 12.97 19.37 23.80
CA SER A 136 13.98 20.40 23.52
C SER A 136 13.58 21.76 24.08
N GLU A 137 12.30 22.13 24.01
CA GLU A 137 11.83 23.40 24.58
C GLU A 137 11.89 23.40 26.11
N ARG A 138 11.43 22.34 26.78
CA ARG A 138 11.58 22.23 28.25
C ARG A 138 13.04 22.13 28.70
N ALA A 139 13.93 21.52 27.91
CA ALA A 139 15.36 21.49 28.21
C ALA A 139 16.04 22.85 27.97
N ARG A 140 15.64 23.60 26.93
CA ARG A 140 16.11 24.98 26.70
C ARG A 140 15.61 25.94 27.79
N GLN A 141 14.37 25.82 28.20
CA GLN A 141 13.76 26.66 29.23
C GLN A 141 14.35 26.43 30.62
N ARG A 142 14.89 25.22 30.89
CA ARG A 142 15.73 24.95 32.07
C ARG A 142 17.15 25.50 31.97
N ARG A 143 17.67 25.72 30.75
CA ARG A 143 19.03 26.21 30.53
C ARG A 143 19.13 27.74 30.63
N ASN A 144 18.05 28.44 30.28
CA ASN A 144 17.92 29.89 30.43
C ASN A 144 16.67 30.20 31.28
N PRO A 145 16.75 30.12 32.62
CA PRO A 145 15.67 30.66 33.45
C PRO A 145 15.56 32.18 33.17
N PRO A 146 14.34 32.73 33.04
CA PRO A 146 14.17 34.17 32.96
C PRO A 146 14.72 34.78 34.25
N THR A 147 15.78 35.60 34.12
CA THR A 147 16.22 36.50 35.18
C THR A 147 15.07 37.46 35.46
N ALA A 148 14.37 37.22 36.57
CA ALA A 148 13.40 38.16 37.11
C ALA A 148 14.15 39.45 37.50
N LEU A 149 13.75 40.56 36.89
CA LEU A 149 14.13 41.92 37.23
C LEU A 149 12.83 42.71 37.40
#